data_AF-A0A7J9INX4-F1
#
_entry.id   AF-A0A7J9INX4-F1
#
_cell.length_a   1.000
_cell.length_b   1.000
_cell.length_c   1.000
_cell.angle_alpha   90.00
_cell.angle_beta   90.00
_cell.angle_gamma   90.00
#
_symmetry.space_group_name_H-M   'P 1'
#
loop_
_entity.id
_entity.type
_entity.pdbx_description
1 polymer ?
#
loop_
_entity_poly.entity_id
_entity_poly.type
_entity_poly.pdbx_seq_one_letter_code
_entity_poly.pdbx_strand_id
1 'polypeptide(L)'
;MMIEETKRSIHDALCVARNLIRNNSIVYGGGSAEISCSIAVEAAADKYPGVEQYAIRAFADALDSVPMALAENSGLQPIETLSAVKSQQIKDNNPHYGIDCNDVGTNDMREQDVFETLIGKQQQILLATQVVKMILKIDDVISPSDY
;
A
#
# COMPACT_ATOMS: atom_id res chain seq x y z
N MET A 1 3.02 22.83 -19.98
CA MET A 1 3.53 21.99 -18.88
C MET A 1 2.77 22.25 -17.59
N MET A 2 2.84 23.43 -16.97
CA MET A 2 2.11 23.70 -15.71
C MET A 2 0.58 23.55 -15.81
N ILE A 3 -0.04 24.08 -16.88
CA ILE A 3 -1.50 23.97 -17.06
C ILE A 3 -1.97 22.52 -17.18
N GLU A 4 -1.20 21.67 -17.86
CA GLU A 4 -1.56 20.26 -18.01
C GLU A 4 -1.39 19.49 -16.70
N GLU A 5 -0.35 19.80 -15.92
CA GLU A 5 -0.19 19.23 -14.57
C GLU A 5 -1.33 19.66 -13.65
N THR A 6 -1.71 20.94 -13.67
CA THR A 6 -2.87 21.43 -12.90
C THR A 6 -4.17 20.72 -13.30
N LYS A 7 -4.42 20.52 -14.60
CA LYS A 7 -5.58 19.75 -15.07
C LYS A 7 -5.55 18.32 -14.55
N ARG A 8 -4.39 17.67 -14.56
CA ARG A 8 -4.20 16.32 -14.03
C ARG A 8 -4.48 16.26 -12.53
N SER A 9 -3.90 17.15 -11.72
CA SER A 9 -4.13 17.18 -10.27
C SER A 9 -5.61 17.41 -9.92
N ILE A 10 -6.29 18.30 -10.65
CA ILE A 10 -7.74 18.52 -10.48
C ILE A 10 -8.53 17.26 -10.86
N HIS A 11 -8.15 16.59 -11.95
CA HIS A 11 -8.80 15.35 -12.37
C HIS A 11 -8.69 14.26 -11.30
N ASP A 12 -7.52 14.09 -10.69
CA ASP A 12 -7.30 13.12 -9.61
C ASP A 12 -8.17 13.45 -8.38
N ALA A 13 -8.21 14.72 -7.97
CA ALA A 13 -9.07 15.18 -6.88
C ALA A 13 -10.56 14.91 -7.14
N LEU A 14 -11.04 15.18 -8.37
CA LEU A 14 -12.41 14.89 -8.78
C LEU A 14 -12.71 13.39 -8.77
N CYS A 15 -11.76 12.55 -9.17
CA CYS A 15 -11.90 11.10 -9.13
C CYS A 15 -12.02 10.57 -7.70
N VAL A 16 -11.24 11.11 -6.76
CA VAL A 16 -11.34 10.77 -5.33
C VAL A 16 -12.68 11.22 -4.75
N ALA A 17 -13.12 12.45 -5.03
CA ALA A 17 -14.43 12.95 -4.61
C ALA A 17 -15.58 12.07 -5.14
N ARG A 18 -15.52 11.68 -6.42
CA ARG A 18 -16.48 10.73 -7.02
C ARG A 18 -16.49 9.39 -6.28
N ASN A 19 -15.32 8.86 -5.91
CA ASN A 19 -15.23 7.60 -5.19
C ASN A 19 -15.90 7.70 -3.80
N LEU A 20 -15.71 8.81 -3.09
CA LEU A 20 -16.37 9.08 -1.80
C LEU A 20 -17.89 9.18 -1.92
N ILE A 21 -18.40 9.77 -3.01
CA ILE A 21 -19.85 9.83 -3.28
C ILE A 21 -20.43 8.43 -3.50
N ARG A 22 -19.68 7.53 -4.17
CA ARG A 22 -20.12 6.14 -4.42
C ARG A 22 -20.01 5.27 -3.17
N ASN A 23 -19.02 5.50 -2.33
CA ASN A 23 -18.83 4.83 -1.05
C ASN A 23 -18.11 5.77 -0.09
N ASN A 24 -18.75 6.06 1.04
CA ASN A 24 -18.26 6.98 2.07
C ASN A 24 -17.17 6.39 2.98
N SER A 25 -16.72 5.16 2.71
CA SER A 25 -15.67 4.51 3.50
C SER A 25 -14.28 5.05 3.14
N ILE A 26 -13.55 5.47 4.17
CA ILE A 26 -12.17 5.94 4.09
C ILE A 26 -11.23 4.99 4.82
N VAL A 27 -9.95 5.09 4.48
CA VAL A 27 -8.83 4.46 5.17
C VAL A 27 -7.72 5.48 5.37
N TYR A 28 -6.84 5.20 6.31
CA TYR A 28 -5.69 6.05 6.61
C TYR A 28 -4.58 5.79 5.61
N GLY A 29 -4.04 6.86 5.03
CA GLY A 29 -2.97 6.78 4.03
C GLY A 29 -1.59 6.65 4.67
N GLY A 30 -0.58 7.23 4.03
CA GLY A 30 0.80 7.25 4.56
C GLY A 30 1.41 5.86 4.78
N GLY A 31 0.95 4.85 4.05
CA GLY A 31 1.38 3.45 4.25
C GLY A 31 0.71 2.74 5.44
N SER A 32 -0.15 3.43 6.20
CA SER A 32 -0.81 2.85 7.38
C SER A 32 -1.72 1.67 7.01
N ALA A 33 -2.50 1.82 5.94
CA ALA A 33 -3.38 0.76 5.43
C ALA A 33 -2.58 -0.47 4.95
N GLU A 34 -1.47 -0.24 4.25
CA GLU A 34 -0.59 -1.31 3.75
C GLU A 34 0.06 -2.10 4.89
N ILE A 35 0.57 -1.41 5.92
CA ILE A 35 1.15 -2.05 7.11
C ILE A 35 0.08 -2.86 7.85
N SER A 36 -1.12 -2.30 8.02
CA SER A 36 -2.24 -3.00 8.67
C SER A 36 -2.64 -4.27 7.91
N CYS A 37 -2.68 -4.20 6.58
CA CYS A 37 -2.90 -5.36 5.72
C CYS A 37 -1.76 -6.38 5.81
N SER A 38 -0.49 -5.93 5.81
CA SER A 38 0.69 -6.78 5.97
C SER A 38 0.62 -7.61 7.24
N ILE A 39 0.36 -6.98 8.40
CA ILE A 39 0.19 -7.66 9.69
C ILE A 39 -0.95 -8.70 9.64
N ALA A 40 -2.09 -8.33 9.07
CA ALA A 40 -3.25 -9.21 8.99
C ALA A 40 -3.01 -10.42 8.07
N VAL A 41 -2.31 -10.22 6.95
CA VAL A 41 -1.94 -11.28 6.00
C VAL A 41 -0.88 -12.20 6.60
N GLU A 42 0.10 -11.65 7.30
CA GLU A 42 1.13 -12.40 8.02
C GLU A 42 0.52 -13.31 9.10
N ALA A 43 -0.39 -12.77 9.91
CA ALA A 43 -1.15 -13.55 10.90
C ALA A 43 -2.09 -14.59 10.26
N ALA A 44 -2.57 -14.35 9.04
CA ALA A 44 -3.32 -15.34 8.28
C ALA A 44 -2.42 -16.47 7.77
N ALA A 45 -1.19 -16.15 7.35
CA ALA A 45 -0.21 -17.13 6.88
C ALA A 45 0.09 -18.19 7.94
N ASP A 46 0.21 -17.80 9.21
CA ASP A 46 0.49 -18.72 10.33
C ASP A 46 -0.62 -19.75 10.58
N LYS A 47 -1.83 -19.50 10.07
CA LYS A 47 -2.96 -20.45 10.15
C LYS A 47 -2.88 -21.55 9.10
N TYR A 48 -2.06 -21.38 8.06
CA TYR A 48 -1.90 -22.35 6.97
C TYR A 48 -0.57 -23.10 7.13
N PRO A 49 -0.59 -24.43 7.29
CA PRO A 49 0.64 -25.23 7.45
C PRO A 49 1.30 -25.67 6.13
N GLY A 50 0.71 -25.32 4.98
CA GLY A 50 1.16 -25.79 3.66
C GLY A 50 2.18 -24.86 2.98
N VAL A 51 2.62 -25.26 1.78
CA VAL A 51 3.50 -24.44 0.91
C VAL A 51 2.89 -23.09 0.54
N GLU A 52 1.57 -22.96 0.59
CA GLU A 52 0.86 -21.69 0.36
C GLU A 52 1.25 -20.61 1.38
N GLN A 53 1.70 -20.99 2.58
CA GLN A 53 2.17 -20.05 3.61
C GLN A 53 3.28 -19.13 3.09
N TYR A 54 4.21 -19.67 2.29
CA TYR A 54 5.31 -18.88 1.73
C TYR A 54 4.81 -17.81 0.75
N ALA A 55 3.80 -18.14 -0.06
CA ALA A 55 3.19 -17.18 -0.98
C ALA A 55 2.41 -16.08 -0.23
N ILE A 56 1.69 -16.44 0.84
CA ILE A 56 0.96 -15.49 1.68
C ILE A 56 1.94 -14.55 2.39
N ARG A 57 3.05 -15.07 2.95
CA ARG A 57 4.10 -14.25 3.56
C ARG A 57 4.78 -13.33 2.55
N ALA A 58 5.12 -13.83 1.37
CA ALA A 58 5.68 -13.00 0.30
C ALA A 58 4.73 -11.86 -0.11
N PHE A 59 3.40 -12.07 -0.04
CA PHE A 59 2.44 -11.01 -0.28
C PHE A 59 2.43 -9.96 0.85
N ALA A 60 2.52 -10.38 2.11
CA ALA A 60 2.67 -9.46 3.25
C ALA A 60 3.95 -8.61 3.12
N ASP A 61 5.08 -9.26 2.81
CA ASP A 61 6.36 -8.57 2.59
C ASP A 61 6.27 -7.58 1.40
N ALA A 62 5.53 -7.92 0.35
CA ALA A 62 5.30 -7.03 -0.79
C ALA A 62 4.47 -5.80 -0.40
N LEU A 63 3.51 -5.90 0.53
CA LEU A 63 2.76 -4.75 1.01
C LEU A 63 3.65 -3.75 1.74
N ASP A 64 4.68 -4.23 2.45
CA ASP A 64 5.65 -3.40 3.16
C ASP A 64 6.53 -2.55 2.19
N SER A 65 6.56 -2.85 0.89
CA SER A 65 7.30 -2.09 -0.13
C SER A 65 6.81 -0.64 -0.30
N VAL A 66 5.49 -0.42 -0.21
CA VAL A 66 4.88 0.92 -0.34
C VAL A 66 5.30 1.85 0.80
N PRO A 67 5.14 1.47 2.09
CA PRO A 67 5.64 2.28 3.18
C PRO A 67 7.17 2.44 3.13
N MET A 68 7.96 1.41 2.80
CA MET A 68 9.41 1.58 2.63
C MET A 68 9.76 2.65 1.59
N ALA A 69 9.08 2.65 0.44
CA ALA A 69 9.28 3.65 -0.60
C ALA A 69 8.88 5.06 -0.14
N LEU A 70 7.82 5.19 0.68
CA LEU A 70 7.44 6.49 1.27
C LEU A 70 8.53 7.01 2.22
N ALA A 71 9.04 6.16 3.12
CA ALA A 71 10.12 6.51 4.03
C ALA A 71 11.39 6.93 3.26
N GLU A 72 11.77 6.17 2.23
CA GLU A 72 12.95 6.48 1.41
C GLU A 72 12.81 7.84 0.70
N ASN A 73 11.65 8.09 0.09
CA ASN A 73 11.38 9.36 -0.59
C ASN A 73 11.32 10.56 0.37
N SER A 74 10.98 10.32 1.64
CA SER A 74 11.00 11.32 2.70
C SER A 74 12.36 11.46 3.39
N GLY A 75 13.39 10.71 2.97
CA GLY A 75 14.73 10.79 3.56
C GLY A 75 14.86 10.10 4.93
N LEU A 76 13.87 9.30 5.32
CA LEU A 76 13.89 8.48 6.52
C LEU A 76 14.60 7.13 6.25
N GLN A 77 15.04 6.45 7.31
CA GLN A 77 15.60 5.10 7.19
C GLN A 77 14.48 4.07 7.00
N PRO A 78 14.31 3.46 5.82
CA PRO A 78 13.09 2.71 5.50
C PRO A 78 12.82 1.53 6.43
N ILE A 79 13.87 0.77 6.76
CA ILE A 79 13.77 -0.43 7.59
C ILE A 79 13.45 -0.06 9.04
N GLU A 80 14.13 0.95 9.58
CA GLU A 80 13.93 1.39 10.97
C GLU A 80 12.54 2.00 11.15
N THR A 81 12.13 2.88 10.24
CA THR A 81 10.83 3.54 10.27
C THR A 81 9.69 2.54 10.12
N LEU A 82 9.76 1.63 9.13
CA LEU A 82 8.74 0.60 8.94
C LEU A 82 8.60 -0.28 10.19
N SER A 83 9.73 -0.77 10.72
CA SER A 83 9.73 -1.64 11.91
C SER A 83 9.14 -0.94 13.13
N ALA A 84 9.47 0.34 13.34
CA ALA A 84 8.93 1.15 14.42
C ALA A 84 7.40 1.32 14.29
N VAL A 85 6.91 1.73 13.12
CA VAL A 85 5.47 1.95 12.86
C VAL A 85 4.69 0.63 12.92
N LYS A 86 5.20 -0.45 12.32
CA LYS A 86 4.58 -1.79 12.37
C LYS A 86 4.48 -2.28 13.82
N SER A 87 5.54 -2.11 14.61
CA SER A 87 5.53 -2.44 16.05
C SER A 87 4.50 -1.61 16.84
N GLN A 88 4.34 -0.34 16.50
CA GLN A 88 3.38 0.56 17.15
C GLN A 88 1.94 0.16 16.83
N GLN A 89 1.63 -0.11 15.56
CA GLN A 89 0.30 -0.61 15.16
C GLN A 89 -0.08 -1.90 15.92
N ILE A 90 0.87 -2.82 16.09
CA ILE A 90 0.63 -4.09 16.82
C ILE A 90 0.37 -3.84 18.31
N LYS A 91 1.20 -3.01 18.96
CA LYS A 91 1.11 -2.74 20.41
C LYS A 91 -0.18 -2.03 20.79
N ASP A 92 -0.54 -1.00 20.04
CA ASP A 92 -1.70 -0.15 20.35
C ASP A 92 -2.98 -0.64 19.67
N ASN A 93 -2.88 -1.68 18.83
CA ASN A 93 -3.95 -2.21 17.99
C ASN A 93 -4.67 -1.10 17.20
N ASN A 94 -3.89 -0.12 16.74
CA ASN A 94 -4.38 1.09 16.10
C ASN A 94 -3.87 1.17 14.65
N PRO A 95 -4.75 1.03 13.64
CA PRO A 95 -4.37 1.06 12.22
C PRO A 95 -4.19 2.48 11.66
N HIS A 96 -4.07 3.49 12.52
CA HIS A 96 -3.86 4.89 12.10
C HIS A 96 -2.39 5.26 11.93
N TYR A 97 -1.48 4.47 12.50
CA TYR A 97 -0.04 4.79 12.46
C TYR A 97 0.54 4.51 11.08
N GLY A 98 0.93 5.57 10.37
CA GLY A 98 1.63 5.52 9.10
C GLY A 98 3.03 6.11 9.18
N ILE A 99 3.61 6.34 8.03
CA ILE A 99 4.90 7.02 7.88
C ILE A 99 4.65 8.51 7.82
N ASP A 100 5.36 9.24 8.68
CA ASP A 100 5.38 10.69 8.66
C ASP A 100 6.24 11.19 7.50
N CYS A 101 5.62 11.48 6.36
CA CYS A 101 6.33 11.98 5.19
C CYS A 101 6.63 13.49 5.27
N ASN A 102 5.99 14.21 6.20
CA ASN A 102 6.01 15.67 6.30
C ASN A 102 6.86 16.18 7.48
N ASP A 103 7.52 15.28 8.22
CA ASP A 103 8.32 15.59 9.42
C ASP A 103 7.55 16.43 10.46
N VAL A 104 6.27 16.11 10.66
CA VAL A 104 5.40 16.78 11.65
C VAL A 104 5.71 16.29 13.07
N GLY A 105 6.31 15.11 13.21
CA GLY A 105 6.70 14.48 14.48
C GLY A 105 5.63 13.57 15.09
N THR A 106 4.54 13.30 14.38
CA THR A 106 3.49 12.34 14.78
C THR A 106 3.31 11.28 13.70
N ASN A 107 3.18 10.01 14.06
CA ASN A 107 2.91 8.95 13.09
C ASN A 107 1.41 8.73 12.87
N ASP A 108 0.53 9.43 13.59
CA ASP A 108 -0.92 9.23 13.47
C ASP A 108 -1.45 9.96 12.23
N MET A 109 -1.85 9.18 11.22
CA MET A 109 -2.38 9.71 9.97
C MET A 109 -3.74 10.40 10.13
N ARG A 110 -4.45 10.14 11.23
CA ARG A 110 -5.66 10.88 11.58
C ARG A 110 -5.33 12.30 12.01
N GLU A 111 -4.27 12.48 12.80
CA GLU A 111 -3.82 13.80 13.24
C GLU A 111 -3.20 14.59 12.08
N GLN A 112 -2.57 13.90 11.13
CA GLN A 112 -2.02 14.51 9.92
C GLN A 112 -3.06 14.76 8.81
N ASP A 113 -4.33 14.40 9.01
CA ASP A 113 -5.39 14.47 8.00
C ASP A 113 -5.08 13.74 6.67
N VAL A 114 -4.34 12.62 6.74
CA VAL A 114 -3.96 11.82 5.56
C VAL A 114 -4.94 10.67 5.38
N PHE A 115 -5.92 10.88 4.48
CA PHE A 115 -6.98 9.92 4.18
C PHE A 115 -7.01 9.52 2.71
N GLU A 116 -7.39 8.27 2.46
CA GLU A 116 -7.63 7.73 1.13
C GLU A 116 -8.97 7.02 1.08
N THR A 117 -9.53 6.88 -0.13
CA THR A 117 -10.80 6.13 -0.31
C THR A 117 -10.55 4.63 -0.19
N LEU A 118 -11.40 3.92 0.56
CA LEU A 118 -11.32 2.46 0.68
C LEU A 118 -11.38 1.78 -0.69
N ILE A 119 -12.31 2.23 -1.56
CA ILE A 119 -12.43 1.70 -2.93
C ILE A 119 -11.11 1.84 -3.69
N GLY A 120 -10.44 2.99 -3.57
CA GLY A 120 -9.16 3.22 -4.24
C GLY A 120 -8.11 2.19 -3.84
N LYS A 121 -7.92 1.97 -2.54
CA LYS A 121 -6.96 0.99 -2.02
C LYS A 121 -7.32 -0.45 -2.40
N GLN A 122 -8.59 -0.83 -2.30
CA GLN A 122 -9.04 -2.15 -2.73
C GLN A 122 -8.72 -2.41 -4.20
N GLN A 123 -8.99 -1.43 -5.07
CA GLN A 123 -8.69 -1.56 -6.50
C GLN A 123 -7.19 -1.62 -6.78
N GLN A 124 -6.36 -0.85 -6.08
CA GLN A 124 -4.90 -0.91 -6.23
C GLN A 124 -4.37 -2.33 -5.95
N ILE A 125 -4.77 -2.93 -4.83
CA ILE A 125 -4.32 -4.28 -4.45
C ILE A 125 -4.85 -5.34 -5.43
N LEU A 126 -6.12 -5.23 -5.83
CA LEU A 126 -6.73 -6.16 -6.80
C LEU A 126 -6.03 -6.11 -8.16
N LEU A 127 -5.79 -4.91 -8.68
CA LEU A 127 -5.14 -4.73 -9.99
C LEU A 127 -3.69 -5.23 -9.96
N ALA A 128 -2.93 -4.92 -8.91
CA ALA A 128 -1.57 -5.44 -8.74
C ALA A 128 -1.55 -6.98 -8.76
N THR A 129 -2.45 -7.60 -8.00
CA THR A 129 -2.57 -9.07 -7.94
C THR A 129 -3.00 -9.67 -9.29
N GLN A 130 -3.90 -9.00 -10.02
CA GLN A 130 -4.31 -9.42 -11.36
C GLN A 130 -3.14 -9.39 -12.35
N VAL A 131 -2.32 -8.34 -12.33
CA VAL A 131 -1.13 -8.23 -13.19
C VAL A 131 -0.13 -9.34 -12.87
N VAL A 132 0.18 -9.59 -11.60
CA VAL A 132 1.07 -10.69 -11.20
C VAL A 132 0.52 -12.03 -11.68
N LYS A 133 -0.79 -12.27 -11.53
CA LYS A 133 -1.43 -13.49 -12.03
C LYS A 133 -1.36 -13.63 -13.55
N MET A 134 -1.40 -12.53 -14.31
CA MET A 134 -1.21 -12.57 -15.77
C MET A 134 0.24 -12.93 -16.13
N ILE A 135 1.21 -12.34 -15.45
CA ILE A 135 2.64 -12.56 -15.71
C ILE A 135 3.04 -14.00 -15.34
N LEU A 136 2.67 -14.48 -14.15
CA LEU A 136 3.02 -15.83 -13.67
C LEU A 136 2.36 -16.96 -14.46
N LYS A 137 1.35 -16.65 -15.30
CA LYS A 137 0.72 -17.63 -16.20
C LYS A 137 1.49 -17.85 -17.50
N ILE A 138 2.46 -16.98 -17.81
CA ILE A 138 3.27 -17.11 -19.02
C ILE A 138 4.30 -18.22 -18.76
N ASP A 139 4.20 -19.30 -19.52
CA ASP A 139 5.12 -20.45 -19.42
C ASP A 139 6.26 -20.36 -20.44
N ASP A 140 6.06 -19.67 -21.57
CA ASP A 140 7.04 -19.54 -22.64
C ASP A 140 7.02 -18.15 -23.29
N VAL A 141 8.20 -17.67 -23.72
CA VAL A 141 8.41 -16.37 -24.37
C VAL A 141 9.23 -16.59 -25.64
N ILE A 142 8.58 -16.46 -26.80
CA ILE A 142 9.23 -16.63 -28.09
C ILE A 142 9.68 -15.26 -28.60
N SER A 143 10.98 -15.09 -28.87
CA SER A 143 11.52 -13.87 -29.48
C SER A 143 11.69 -14.02 -31.00
N PRO A 144 11.47 -12.97 -31.81
CA PRO A 144 11.64 -13.03 -33.26
C PRO A 144 13.07 -13.37 -33.72
N SER A 145 14.06 -13.16 -32.84
CA SER A 145 15.48 -13.45 -33.06
C SER A 145 15.80 -14.95 -33.10
N ASP A 146 14.88 -15.79 -32.64
CA ASP A 146 15.06 -17.24 -32.51
C ASP A 146 14.51 -18.02 -33.74
N TYR A 147 14.20 -17.30 -34.83
CA TYR A 147 13.83 -17.82 -36.15
C TYR A 147 15.00 -17.78 -37.15
#